data_AF-A0A6F9DTK2-F1
#
_entry.id   AF-A0A6F9DTK2-F1
#
_cell.length_a   1.000
_cell.length_b   1.000
_cell.length_c   1.000
_cell.angle_alpha   90.00
_cell.angle_beta   90.00
_cell.angle_gamma   90.00
#
_symmetry.space_group_name_H-M   'P 1'
#
loop_
_entity.id
_entity.type
_entity.pdbx_description
1 polymer ?
#
loop_
_entity_poly.entity_id
_entity_poly.type
_entity_poly.pdbx_seq_one_letter_code
_entity_poly.pdbx_strand_id
1 'polypeptide(L)'
;MDAIGTPDTTGSSTPSPNRKMLQRSDVSWTDDLPQCQLSDVGVASNMVYLADGRATEAYPYEDRAFNFATDNDCYLYGVFDGYDGSRAAHFSAERLPAELLLGQLTPHMTHKSVKNILKQALSVVERGFFESIDNELAKKTHLQSQLPERLTPDIAEKHYPVIVKQIKALNDAIKGGTTAVVALVVNNNLYVANVGDSRALLCQRDQQGRLDVKQITVNHDINNEHELNRLSRLGLNVEKIMERGKLGMNECTRCIGDYGVKGGYKENEALRSATSEPVIAAPDIIGGIPISEIEGGFLVLMSDDVYKSLEQANATKNANGDIAAMISHELLCKSQITGVAQKVIDQIAYLHRRAFGKIHTLSRGDITLVVRNINHPTGTKALPVLCPVLPDPAGMHPVSVPYTKRNSTELRVKGPDRPEGLNGKPPVTLSLVMPHPNTATSQGATTRSNLLHHMGRSSSSTPPSDDTPTNIGFGPDAGMGLGVASMHSPEVSSEDYYQTDSNEPIQLDDDNKVAPYVSFASFDEEAWMKLRTARKDSKSIK
;
A
#
# COMPACT_ATOMS: atom_id res chain seq x y z
N MET A 1 -11.52 13.05 -73.44
CA MET A 1 -10.62 12.48 -74.46
C MET A 1 -9.21 12.97 -74.14
N ASP A 2 -8.24 12.18 -73.70
CA ASP A 2 -8.14 10.83 -73.15
C ASP A 2 -6.71 10.74 -72.60
N ALA A 3 -6.54 10.01 -71.48
CA ALA A 3 -5.36 9.25 -71.04
C ALA A 3 -3.98 9.96 -71.01
N ILE A 4 -3.12 9.80 -70.00
CA ILE A 4 -2.37 8.63 -69.51
C ILE A 4 -1.62 9.17 -68.27
N GLY A 5 -1.44 8.57 -67.09
CA GLY A 5 -1.51 7.22 -66.58
C GLY A 5 -0.38 7.08 -65.54
N THR A 6 -0.63 6.48 -64.37
CA THR A 6 0.25 5.56 -63.60
C THR A 6 -0.35 5.25 -62.22
N PRO A 7 -0.05 4.08 -61.64
CA PRO A 7 -0.88 3.44 -60.62
C PRO A 7 -0.32 3.66 -59.22
N ASP A 8 -1.19 4.02 -58.26
CA ASP A 8 -0.84 4.02 -56.84
C ASP A 8 -1.59 2.93 -56.08
N THR A 9 -0.77 2.23 -55.30
CA THR A 9 -1.01 1.07 -54.46
C THR A 9 -2.23 1.15 -53.54
N THR A 10 -3.08 0.14 -53.62
CA THR A 10 -4.15 -0.14 -52.66
C THR A 10 -3.56 -0.64 -51.33
N GLY A 11 -3.44 0.25 -50.35
CA GLY A 11 -3.23 -0.13 -48.94
C GLY A 11 -4.57 -0.46 -48.29
N SER A 12 -4.78 -1.73 -47.93
CA SER A 12 -5.93 -2.16 -47.13
C SER A 12 -5.82 -1.58 -45.72
N SER A 13 -6.65 -0.59 -45.40
CA SER A 13 -6.85 -0.12 -44.03
C SER A 13 -7.61 -1.21 -43.26
N THR A 14 -6.91 -1.95 -42.41
CA THR A 14 -7.50 -2.79 -41.38
C THR A 14 -8.27 -1.89 -40.40
N PRO A 15 -9.59 -2.08 -40.22
CA PRO A 15 -10.33 -1.30 -39.23
C PRO A 15 -9.94 -1.73 -37.82
N SER A 16 -9.63 -0.75 -36.97
CA SER A 16 -9.38 -0.91 -35.54
C SER A 16 -10.51 -1.74 -34.89
N PRO A 17 -10.19 -2.70 -34.00
CA PRO A 17 -11.21 -3.58 -33.45
C PRO A 17 -12.20 -2.78 -32.61
N ASN A 18 -13.47 -2.90 -33.00
CA ASN A 18 -14.63 -2.25 -32.42
C ASN A 18 -14.75 -2.52 -30.92
N ARG A 19 -14.70 -1.42 -30.16
CA ARG A 19 -15.23 -1.27 -28.80
C ARG A 19 -16.76 -1.39 -28.86
N LYS A 20 -17.30 -2.62 -28.89
CA LYS A 20 -18.74 -2.91 -28.69
C LYS A 20 -18.96 -4.42 -28.65
N MET A 21 -18.82 -5.02 -27.46
CA MET A 21 -19.65 -6.11 -26.91
C MET A 21 -19.25 -6.28 -25.43
N LEU A 22 -19.41 -5.22 -24.62
CA LEU A 22 -19.55 -5.41 -23.18
C LEU A 22 -21.00 -5.82 -22.95
N GLN A 23 -21.17 -6.94 -22.25
CA GLN A 23 -22.41 -7.35 -21.58
C GLN A 23 -23.05 -6.12 -20.91
N ARG A 24 -24.39 -6.05 -20.89
CA ARG A 24 -25.16 -4.95 -20.28
C ARG A 24 -24.43 -4.44 -19.03
N SER A 25 -23.87 -3.23 -19.11
CA SER A 25 -23.32 -2.55 -17.96
C SER A 25 -24.52 -2.20 -17.08
N ASP A 26 -24.72 -2.94 -16.00
CA ASP A 26 -25.57 -2.49 -14.92
C ASP A 26 -25.01 -1.13 -14.48
N VAL A 27 -25.78 -0.07 -14.69
CA VAL A 27 -25.38 1.29 -14.33
C VAL A 27 -25.25 1.33 -12.82
N SER A 28 -24.06 1.63 -12.32
CA SER A 28 -23.84 1.70 -10.87
C SER A 28 -24.31 3.05 -10.36
N TRP A 29 -24.95 3.07 -9.19
CA TRP A 29 -25.35 4.33 -8.57
C TRP A 29 -24.13 5.20 -8.21
N THR A 30 -22.95 4.59 -8.03
CA THR A 30 -21.71 5.31 -7.76
C THR A 30 -21.17 6.04 -8.98
N ASP A 31 -21.63 5.73 -10.20
CA ASP A 31 -21.21 6.41 -11.43
C ASP A 31 -21.64 7.88 -11.45
N ASP A 32 -22.69 8.23 -10.70
CA ASP A 32 -23.19 9.59 -10.54
C ASP A 32 -22.44 10.41 -9.47
N LEU A 33 -21.53 9.78 -8.69
CA LEU A 33 -20.78 10.48 -7.65
C LEU A 33 -19.65 11.35 -8.23
N PRO A 34 -19.42 12.57 -7.73
CA PRO A 34 -18.35 13.43 -8.23
C PRO A 34 -16.98 12.82 -7.94
N GLN A 35 -16.08 12.84 -8.92
CA GLN A 35 -14.69 12.42 -8.74
C GLN A 35 -13.83 13.57 -8.19
N CYS A 36 -12.91 13.23 -7.30
CA CYS A 36 -11.99 14.17 -6.69
C CYS A 36 -10.87 14.59 -7.66
N GLN A 37 -10.90 15.85 -8.10
CA GLN A 37 -9.91 16.44 -9.02
C GLN A 37 -8.50 16.56 -8.44
N LEU A 38 -8.34 16.34 -7.13
CA LEU A 38 -7.06 16.41 -6.43
C LEU A 38 -6.43 15.02 -6.27
N SER A 39 -7.01 14.02 -6.93
CA SER A 39 -6.56 12.63 -6.91
C SER A 39 -6.50 12.05 -8.33
N ASP A 40 -5.77 10.96 -8.48
CA ASP A 40 -5.67 10.20 -9.73
C ASP A 40 -5.64 8.70 -9.41
N VAL A 41 -6.15 7.89 -10.34
CA VAL A 41 -6.22 6.43 -10.21
C VAL A 41 -5.52 5.79 -11.41
N GLY A 42 -4.63 4.84 -11.14
CA GLY A 42 -3.94 4.04 -12.14
C GLY A 42 -4.23 2.56 -11.93
N VAL A 43 -4.44 1.83 -13.02
CA VAL A 43 -4.76 0.39 -12.98
C VAL A 43 -4.05 -0.39 -14.09
N ALA A 44 -3.76 -1.66 -13.85
CA ALA A 44 -3.39 -2.61 -14.91
C ALA A 44 -3.73 -4.06 -14.50
N SER A 45 -4.25 -4.84 -15.45
CA SER A 45 -4.64 -6.25 -15.24
C SER A 45 -3.47 -7.16 -14.91
N ASN A 46 -3.75 -8.27 -14.23
CA ASN A 46 -2.88 -9.41 -14.04
C ASN A 46 -2.29 -9.91 -15.36
N MET A 47 -1.06 -10.39 -15.31
CA MET A 47 -0.32 -10.81 -16.49
C MET A 47 0.52 -12.05 -16.21
N VAL A 48 0.39 -13.04 -17.09
CA VAL A 48 1.30 -14.17 -17.25
C VAL A 48 2.06 -14.02 -18.56
N TYR A 49 3.37 -14.17 -18.48
CA TYR A 49 4.25 -14.08 -19.65
C TYR A 49 4.54 -15.48 -20.19
N LEU A 50 4.40 -15.63 -21.50
CA LEU A 50 4.65 -16.87 -22.21
C LEU A 50 6.11 -16.93 -22.67
N ALA A 51 6.63 -18.15 -22.86
CA ALA A 51 8.01 -18.38 -23.30
C ALA A 51 8.33 -17.75 -24.67
N ASP A 52 7.32 -17.53 -25.51
CA ASP A 52 7.45 -16.86 -26.81
C ASP A 52 7.48 -15.33 -26.71
N GLY A 53 7.47 -14.76 -25.50
CA GLY A 53 7.51 -13.32 -25.23
C GLY A 53 6.16 -12.61 -25.29
N ARG A 54 5.07 -13.33 -25.62
CA ARG A 54 3.70 -12.82 -25.48
C ARG A 54 3.29 -12.77 -24.01
N ALA A 55 2.27 -11.98 -23.73
CA ALA A 55 1.74 -11.81 -22.39
C ALA A 55 0.20 -11.88 -22.47
N THR A 56 -0.41 -12.58 -21.53
CA THR A 56 -1.88 -12.76 -21.44
C THR A 56 -2.36 -12.55 -20.02
N GLU A 57 -3.61 -12.11 -19.87
CA GLU A 57 -4.30 -12.13 -18.58
C GLU A 57 -4.54 -13.59 -18.16
N ALA A 58 -4.34 -13.90 -16.89
CA ALA A 58 -4.63 -15.20 -16.30
C ALA A 58 -6.09 -15.34 -15.89
N TYR A 59 -6.69 -14.25 -15.44
CA TYR A 59 -8.07 -14.16 -14.98
C TYR A 59 -8.64 -12.75 -15.26
N PRO A 60 -9.98 -12.56 -15.27
CA PRO A 60 -10.57 -11.23 -15.38
C PRO A 60 -10.15 -10.31 -14.24
N TYR A 61 -9.98 -9.01 -14.49
CA TYR A 61 -9.59 -8.02 -13.47
C TYR A 61 -10.52 -8.00 -12.23
N GLU A 62 -9.93 -8.28 -11.07
CA GLU A 62 -10.58 -8.52 -9.78
C GLU A 62 -10.59 -7.28 -8.88
N ASP A 63 -9.59 -6.42 -9.00
CA ASP A 63 -9.45 -5.18 -8.23
C ASP A 63 -10.56 -4.14 -8.50
N ARG A 64 -10.82 -3.27 -7.52
CA ARG A 64 -11.66 -2.07 -7.67
C ARG A 64 -11.05 -0.89 -6.93
N ALA A 65 -11.30 0.32 -7.43
CA ALA A 65 -10.92 1.56 -6.76
C ALA A 65 -11.92 2.67 -7.03
N PHE A 66 -11.95 3.65 -6.11
CA PHE A 66 -12.71 4.89 -6.29
C PHE A 66 -11.99 6.09 -5.66
N ASN A 67 -12.40 7.29 -6.07
CA ASN A 67 -11.87 8.56 -5.59
C ASN A 67 -12.95 9.66 -5.57
N PHE A 68 -13.94 9.52 -4.71
CA PHE A 68 -15.08 10.43 -4.66
C PHE A 68 -14.80 11.74 -3.89
N ALA A 69 -15.48 12.79 -4.31
CA ALA A 69 -15.59 14.07 -3.62
C ALA A 69 -17.08 14.40 -3.42
N THR A 70 -17.41 14.95 -2.26
CA THR A 70 -18.76 15.44 -1.94
C THR A 70 -18.74 16.94 -1.68
N ASP A 71 -19.90 17.58 -1.75
CA ASP A 71 -20.03 19.04 -1.63
C ASP A 71 -19.61 19.61 -0.25
N ASN A 72 -19.49 18.77 0.78
CA ASN A 72 -19.19 19.17 2.16
C ASN A 72 -17.68 19.05 2.52
N ASP A 73 -16.77 19.28 1.56
CA ASP A 73 -15.32 19.08 1.74
C ASP A 73 -14.95 17.68 2.29
N CYS A 74 -15.78 16.69 1.96
CA CYS A 74 -15.57 15.30 2.33
C CYS A 74 -15.13 14.51 1.11
N TYR A 75 -14.02 13.78 1.25
CA TYR A 75 -13.43 12.98 0.18
C TYR A 75 -13.22 11.54 0.62
N LEU A 76 -13.50 10.60 -0.28
CA LEU A 76 -13.46 9.18 0.01
C LEU A 76 -12.67 8.45 -1.09
N TYR A 77 -11.61 7.76 -0.70
CA TYR A 77 -10.73 7.00 -1.58
C TYR A 77 -10.69 5.56 -1.13
N GLY A 78 -10.62 4.62 -2.06
CA GLY A 78 -10.61 3.20 -1.74
C GLY A 78 -9.85 2.41 -2.80
N VAL A 79 -9.10 1.42 -2.33
CA VAL A 79 -8.53 0.34 -3.15
C VAL A 79 -8.98 -0.97 -2.53
N PHE A 80 -9.56 -1.83 -3.36
CA PHE A 80 -10.03 -3.16 -3.02
C PHE A 80 -9.31 -4.13 -3.93
N ASP A 81 -8.40 -4.92 -3.38
CA ASP A 81 -7.72 -5.95 -4.17
C ASP A 81 -8.51 -7.25 -4.03
N GLY A 82 -9.03 -7.73 -5.16
CA GLY A 82 -9.97 -8.83 -5.22
C GLY A 82 -9.27 -10.14 -5.55
N TYR A 83 -9.76 -11.25 -5.00
CA TYR A 83 -9.24 -12.58 -5.34
C TYR A 83 -10.37 -13.61 -5.41
N ASP A 84 -10.15 -14.68 -6.18
CA ASP A 84 -11.13 -15.75 -6.44
C ASP A 84 -12.45 -15.21 -7.05
N GLY A 85 -12.35 -14.14 -7.84
CA GLY A 85 -13.45 -13.44 -8.48
C GLY A 85 -13.65 -12.00 -7.96
N SER A 86 -14.07 -11.11 -8.85
CA SER A 86 -14.27 -9.68 -8.55
C SER A 86 -15.49 -9.33 -7.67
N ARG A 87 -16.31 -10.32 -7.27
CA ARG A 87 -17.61 -10.07 -6.63
C ARG A 87 -17.49 -9.33 -5.31
N ALA A 88 -16.57 -9.75 -4.43
CA ALA A 88 -16.38 -9.13 -3.11
C ALA A 88 -15.82 -7.70 -3.23
N ALA A 89 -14.83 -7.48 -4.10
CA ALA A 89 -14.28 -6.16 -4.39
C ALA A 89 -15.33 -5.22 -4.98
N HIS A 90 -16.11 -5.69 -5.94
CA HIS A 90 -17.20 -4.93 -6.55
C HIS A 90 -18.30 -4.57 -5.55
N PHE A 91 -18.81 -5.56 -4.80
CA PHE A 91 -19.80 -5.32 -3.75
C PHE A 91 -19.31 -4.29 -2.73
N SER A 92 -18.05 -4.40 -2.31
CA SER A 92 -17.44 -3.47 -1.34
C SER A 92 -17.31 -2.05 -1.90
N ALA A 93 -16.87 -1.93 -3.15
CA ALA A 93 -16.71 -0.65 -3.84
C ALA A 93 -18.05 0.08 -4.04
N GLU A 94 -19.16 -0.64 -4.22
CA GLU A 94 -20.49 -0.05 -4.35
C GLU A 94 -21.18 0.20 -3.00
N ARG A 95 -21.01 -0.69 -2.03
CA ARG A 95 -21.74 -0.61 -0.76
C ARG A 95 -21.10 0.39 0.20
N LEU A 96 -19.77 0.46 0.26
CA LEU A 96 -19.08 1.31 1.23
C LEU A 96 -19.37 2.81 1.07
N PRO A 97 -19.40 3.39 -0.15
CA PRO A 97 -19.79 4.79 -0.32
C PRO A 97 -21.20 5.09 0.17
N ALA A 98 -22.16 4.16 0.05
CA ALA A 98 -23.53 4.34 0.53
C ALA A 98 -23.58 4.48 2.07
N GLU A 99 -22.70 3.76 2.77
CA GLU A 99 -22.61 3.77 4.23
C GLU A 99 -21.88 5.00 4.80
N LEU A 100 -21.20 5.78 3.95
CA LEU A 100 -20.39 6.92 4.39
C LEU A 100 -20.86 8.26 3.82
N LEU A 101 -21.32 8.30 2.58
CA LEU A 101 -21.59 9.54 1.84
C LEU A 101 -23.07 9.95 1.84
N LEU A 102 -23.98 9.12 2.37
CA LEU A 102 -25.43 9.36 2.36
C LEU A 102 -25.95 9.88 3.70
N GLY A 103 -25.20 10.80 4.33
CA GLY A 103 -25.66 11.56 5.50
C GLY A 103 -25.12 11.10 6.86
N GLN A 104 -24.26 10.09 6.91
CA GLN A 104 -23.67 9.59 8.16
C GLN A 104 -22.58 10.51 8.73
N LEU A 105 -21.90 11.28 7.87
CA LEU A 105 -20.82 12.18 8.26
C LEU A 105 -21.33 13.62 8.43
N THR A 106 -21.05 14.22 9.59
CA THR A 106 -21.40 15.62 9.89
C THR A 106 -20.16 16.49 10.21
N PRO A 107 -20.23 17.82 10.02
CA PRO A 107 -19.07 18.70 10.19
C PRO A 107 -18.46 18.78 11.62
N HIS A 108 -19.22 18.37 12.64
CA HIS A 108 -18.80 18.51 14.05
C HIS A 108 -18.53 17.18 14.76
N MET A 109 -18.27 16.12 13.99
CA MET A 109 -17.98 14.81 14.56
C MET A 109 -16.60 14.76 15.23
N THR A 110 -16.55 14.12 16.40
CA THR A 110 -15.28 13.82 17.07
C THR A 110 -14.52 12.73 16.32
N HIS A 111 -13.18 12.71 16.44
CA HIS A 111 -12.34 11.66 15.83
C HIS A 111 -12.80 10.24 16.19
N LYS A 112 -13.23 10.03 17.45
CA LYS A 112 -13.76 8.74 17.91
C LYS A 112 -15.02 8.34 17.14
N SER A 113 -15.92 9.29 16.90
CA SER A 113 -17.17 9.05 16.18
C SER A 113 -16.91 8.70 14.72
N VAL A 114 -16.01 9.42 14.04
CA VAL A 114 -15.62 9.11 12.65
C VAL A 114 -15.00 7.71 12.54
N LYS A 115 -14.10 7.35 13.48
CA LYS A 115 -13.53 5.99 13.53
C LYS A 115 -14.59 4.91 13.74
N ASN A 116 -15.57 5.18 14.60
CA ASN A 116 -16.69 4.25 14.83
C ASN A 116 -17.55 4.08 13.58
N ILE A 117 -17.87 5.16 12.87
CA ILE A 117 -18.63 5.11 11.61
C ILE A 117 -17.86 4.31 10.55
N LEU A 118 -16.56 4.56 10.37
CA LEU A 118 -15.74 3.78 9.43
C LEU A 118 -15.74 2.29 9.77
N LYS A 119 -15.61 1.95 11.06
CA LYS A 119 -15.68 0.56 11.54
C LYS A 119 -17.05 -0.07 11.26
N GLN A 120 -18.13 0.68 11.53
CA GLN A 120 -19.49 0.23 11.29
C GLN A 120 -19.76 0.04 9.80
N ALA A 121 -19.36 0.97 8.95
CA ALA A 121 -19.55 0.91 7.50
C ALA A 121 -18.90 -0.36 6.91
N LEU A 122 -17.65 -0.66 7.27
CA LEU A 122 -16.97 -1.89 6.83
C LEU A 122 -17.63 -3.16 7.39
N SER A 123 -18.14 -3.12 8.63
CA SER A 123 -18.91 -4.24 9.20
C SER A 123 -20.25 -4.45 8.48
N VAL A 124 -20.92 -3.39 8.03
CA VAL A 124 -22.16 -3.46 7.25
C VAL A 124 -21.89 -4.00 5.85
N VAL A 125 -20.77 -3.61 5.23
CA VAL A 125 -20.32 -4.16 3.94
C VAL A 125 -20.09 -5.67 4.05
N GLU A 126 -19.34 -6.12 5.06
CA GLU A 126 -19.10 -7.55 5.29
C GLU A 126 -20.40 -8.33 5.45
N ARG A 127 -21.27 -7.87 6.36
CA ARG A 127 -22.55 -8.54 6.61
C ARG A 127 -23.43 -8.55 5.37
N GLY A 128 -23.52 -7.42 4.65
CA GLY A 128 -24.29 -7.33 3.41
C GLY A 128 -23.76 -8.26 2.32
N PHE A 129 -22.45 -8.49 2.25
CA PHE A 129 -21.87 -9.45 1.31
C PHE A 129 -22.33 -10.87 1.63
N PHE A 130 -22.29 -11.28 2.91
CA PHE A 130 -22.78 -12.61 3.33
C PHE A 130 -24.28 -12.77 3.11
N GLU A 131 -25.09 -11.76 3.45
CA GLU A 131 -26.53 -11.74 3.14
C GLU A 131 -26.78 -11.94 1.64
N SER A 132 -25.89 -11.43 0.76
CA SER A 132 -26.00 -11.59 -0.68
C SER A 132 -25.70 -13.01 -1.21
N ILE A 133 -25.07 -13.87 -0.40
CA ILE A 133 -24.72 -15.26 -0.77
C ILE A 133 -25.48 -16.31 0.04
N ASP A 134 -26.37 -15.90 0.95
CA ASP A 134 -27.12 -16.81 1.83
C ASP A 134 -27.98 -17.82 1.05
N ASN A 135 -28.57 -17.38 -0.06
CA ASN A 135 -29.38 -18.27 -0.91
C ASN A 135 -28.54 -19.35 -1.59
N GLU A 136 -27.36 -19.01 -2.09
CA GLU A 136 -26.40 -19.94 -2.67
C GLU A 136 -25.88 -20.92 -1.61
N LEU A 137 -25.60 -20.42 -0.40
CA LEU A 137 -25.20 -21.24 0.75
C LEU A 137 -26.28 -22.25 1.13
N ALA A 138 -27.54 -21.81 1.27
CA ALA A 138 -28.66 -22.69 1.59
C ALA A 138 -28.85 -23.79 0.54
N LYS A 139 -28.74 -23.44 -0.76
CA LYS A 139 -28.77 -24.42 -1.86
C LYS A 139 -27.60 -25.40 -1.78
N LYS A 140 -26.39 -24.92 -1.47
CA LYS A 140 -25.19 -25.76 -1.31
C LYS A 140 -25.40 -26.77 -0.19
N THR A 141 -25.84 -26.32 0.98
CA THR A 141 -26.12 -27.19 2.13
C THR A 141 -27.20 -28.23 1.81
N HIS A 142 -28.28 -27.82 1.13
CA HIS A 142 -29.32 -28.74 0.70
C HIS A 142 -28.78 -29.84 -0.21
N LEU A 143 -27.99 -29.49 -1.23
CA LEU A 143 -27.38 -30.46 -2.14
C LEU A 143 -26.36 -31.37 -1.44
N GLN A 144 -25.57 -30.83 -0.52
CA GLN A 144 -24.63 -31.61 0.29
C GLN A 144 -25.34 -32.64 1.15
N SER A 145 -26.53 -32.33 1.69
CA SER A 145 -27.33 -33.27 2.50
C SER A 145 -27.85 -34.48 1.71
N GLN A 146 -27.90 -34.39 0.38
CA GLN A 146 -28.32 -35.49 -0.49
C GLN A 146 -27.17 -36.48 -0.77
N LEU A 147 -25.92 -36.12 -0.45
CA LEU A 147 -24.76 -36.99 -0.61
C LEU A 147 -24.57 -37.84 0.65
N PRO A 148 -24.30 -39.15 0.52
CA PRO A 148 -23.91 -39.98 1.65
C PRO A 148 -22.72 -39.42 2.44
N GLU A 149 -22.76 -39.52 3.76
CA GLU A 149 -21.64 -39.09 4.60
C GLU A 149 -20.34 -39.85 4.25
N ARG A 150 -19.20 -39.14 4.28
CA ARG A 150 -17.84 -39.68 4.08
C ARG A 150 -17.54 -40.25 2.69
N LEU A 151 -18.18 -39.75 1.65
CA LEU A 151 -17.72 -39.98 0.28
C LEU A 151 -16.42 -39.23 0.02
N THR A 152 -15.44 -39.90 -0.58
CA THR A 152 -14.28 -39.20 -1.16
C THR A 152 -14.73 -38.39 -2.39
N PRO A 153 -14.08 -37.26 -2.70
CA PRO A 153 -14.44 -36.44 -3.86
C PRO A 153 -14.52 -37.24 -5.16
N ASP A 154 -13.60 -38.17 -5.38
CA ASP A 154 -13.56 -39.00 -6.60
C ASP A 154 -14.77 -39.94 -6.73
N ILE A 155 -15.23 -40.52 -5.62
CA ILE A 155 -16.40 -41.41 -5.61
C ILE A 155 -17.67 -40.58 -5.77
N ALA A 156 -17.75 -39.43 -5.10
CA ALA A 156 -18.88 -38.51 -5.23
C ALA A 156 -19.02 -38.04 -6.69
N GLU A 157 -17.92 -37.70 -7.37
CA GLU A 157 -17.96 -37.24 -8.76
C GLU A 157 -18.37 -38.35 -9.74
N LYS A 158 -18.03 -39.61 -9.46
CA LYS A 158 -18.45 -40.76 -10.27
C LYS A 158 -19.93 -41.13 -10.09
N HIS A 159 -20.41 -41.16 -8.84
CA HIS A 159 -21.75 -41.66 -8.53
C HIS A 159 -22.82 -40.58 -8.52
N TYR A 160 -22.45 -39.33 -8.23
CA TYR A 160 -23.36 -38.19 -8.14
C TYR A 160 -22.85 -36.98 -8.97
N PRO A 161 -22.49 -37.17 -10.26
CA PRO A 161 -21.84 -36.13 -11.06
C PRO A 161 -22.68 -34.86 -11.17
N VAL A 162 -24.01 -34.98 -11.21
CA VAL A 162 -24.93 -33.83 -11.32
C VAL A 162 -24.90 -32.99 -10.05
N ILE A 163 -25.03 -33.62 -8.88
CA ILE A 163 -25.02 -32.93 -7.58
C ILE A 163 -23.66 -32.28 -7.34
N VAL A 164 -22.57 -33.03 -7.59
CA VAL A 164 -21.20 -32.50 -7.45
C VAL A 164 -20.97 -31.31 -8.38
N LYS A 165 -21.42 -31.37 -9.64
CA LYS A 165 -21.32 -30.24 -10.57
C LYS A 165 -22.09 -29.01 -10.09
N GLN A 166 -23.29 -29.19 -9.53
CA GLN A 166 -24.07 -28.10 -8.95
C GLN A 166 -23.39 -27.49 -7.72
N ILE A 167 -22.83 -28.32 -6.83
CA ILE A 167 -22.06 -27.86 -5.68
C ILE A 167 -20.81 -27.09 -6.13
N LYS A 168 -20.09 -27.56 -7.16
CA LYS A 168 -18.94 -26.84 -7.74
C LYS A 168 -19.36 -25.45 -8.25
N ALA A 169 -20.45 -25.36 -9.01
CA ALA A 169 -20.98 -24.08 -9.50
C ALA A 169 -21.42 -23.13 -8.37
N LEU A 170 -22.01 -23.65 -7.29
CA LEU A 170 -22.36 -22.85 -6.11
C LEU A 170 -21.11 -22.38 -5.36
N ASN A 171 -20.09 -23.24 -5.20
CA ASN A 171 -18.81 -22.81 -4.63
C ASN A 171 -18.18 -21.69 -5.46
N ASP A 172 -18.25 -21.75 -6.79
CA ASP A 172 -17.78 -20.67 -7.67
C ASP A 172 -18.58 -19.37 -7.52
N ALA A 173 -19.87 -19.45 -7.15
CA ALA A 173 -20.71 -18.28 -6.91
C ALA A 173 -20.51 -17.65 -5.51
N ILE A 174 -20.08 -18.45 -4.54
CA ILE A 174 -19.90 -18.09 -3.12
C ILE A 174 -18.46 -17.65 -2.82
N LYS A 175 -17.49 -18.19 -3.54
CA LYS A 175 -16.08 -17.85 -3.35
C LYS A 175 -15.81 -16.39 -3.69
N GLY A 176 -14.66 -15.92 -3.23
CA GLY A 176 -14.16 -14.60 -3.51
C GLY A 176 -14.04 -13.78 -2.24
N GLY A 177 -12.94 -13.07 -2.13
CA GLY A 177 -12.65 -12.14 -1.05
C GLY A 177 -12.00 -10.89 -1.60
N THR A 178 -11.83 -9.90 -0.73
CA THR A 178 -11.08 -8.70 -1.08
C THR A 178 -10.36 -8.12 0.12
N THR A 179 -9.16 -7.59 -0.11
CA THR A 179 -8.54 -6.64 0.82
C THR A 179 -9.19 -5.26 0.64
N ALA A 180 -9.08 -4.38 1.63
CA ALA A 180 -9.60 -3.03 1.53
C ALA A 180 -8.71 -2.04 2.27
N VAL A 181 -8.22 -1.04 1.55
CA VAL A 181 -7.62 0.15 2.16
C VAL A 181 -8.42 1.38 1.74
N VAL A 182 -8.93 2.10 2.74
CA VAL A 182 -9.89 3.19 2.54
C VAL A 182 -9.39 4.43 3.26
N ALA A 183 -9.35 5.57 2.56
CA ALA A 183 -9.04 6.85 3.14
C ALA A 183 -10.26 7.79 3.09
N LEU A 184 -10.61 8.33 4.25
CA LEU A 184 -11.64 9.34 4.41
C LEU A 184 -10.99 10.65 4.85
N VAL A 185 -11.26 11.71 4.11
CA VAL A 185 -10.94 13.08 4.50
C VAL A 185 -12.23 13.78 4.85
N VAL A 186 -12.36 14.19 6.10
CA VAL A 186 -13.53 14.94 6.59
C VAL A 186 -13.06 15.97 7.62
N ASN A 187 -13.58 17.19 7.54
CA ASN A 187 -13.21 18.30 8.42
C ASN A 187 -11.69 18.53 8.48
N ASN A 188 -11.02 18.53 7.32
CA ASN A 188 -9.57 18.66 7.18
C ASN A 188 -8.74 17.59 7.93
N ASN A 189 -9.35 16.47 8.30
CA ASN A 189 -8.69 15.36 8.98
C ASN A 189 -8.72 14.11 8.11
N LEU A 190 -7.56 13.47 7.97
CA LEU A 190 -7.39 12.18 7.30
C LEU A 190 -7.60 11.02 8.28
N TYR A 191 -8.37 10.04 7.83
CA TYR A 191 -8.59 8.75 8.47
C TYR A 191 -8.34 7.66 7.44
N VAL A 192 -7.66 6.60 7.83
CA VAL A 192 -7.37 5.44 6.99
C VAL A 192 -7.77 4.17 7.71
N ALA A 193 -8.63 3.38 7.08
CA ALA A 193 -9.05 2.07 7.55
C ALA A 193 -8.43 0.99 6.64
N ASN A 194 -7.85 -0.05 7.24
CA ASN A 194 -7.22 -1.15 6.51
C ASN A 194 -7.79 -2.52 6.92
N VAL A 195 -8.01 -3.37 5.93
CA VAL A 195 -8.40 -4.78 6.05
C VAL A 195 -7.61 -5.58 4.99
N GLY A 196 -6.40 -6.03 5.31
CA GLY A 196 -5.58 -6.88 4.45
C GLY A 196 -4.14 -6.38 4.36
N ASP A 197 -3.45 -6.74 3.28
CA ASP A 197 -2.05 -6.37 3.00
C ASP A 197 -1.89 -5.22 1.97
N SER A 198 -3.00 -4.71 1.42
CA SER A 198 -3.02 -3.40 0.75
C SER A 198 -2.44 -2.29 1.64
N ARG A 199 -1.79 -1.29 1.02
CA ARG A 199 -1.00 -0.28 1.74
C ARG A 199 -1.52 1.13 1.55
N ALA A 200 -1.44 1.92 2.62
CA ALA A 200 -1.47 3.38 2.52
C ALA A 200 -0.12 3.98 2.94
N LEU A 201 0.41 4.88 2.11
CA LEU A 201 1.62 5.65 2.39
C LEU A 201 1.25 7.13 2.53
N LEU A 202 1.74 7.76 3.59
CA LEU A 202 1.77 9.21 3.70
C LEU A 202 3.18 9.69 3.37
N CYS A 203 3.31 10.46 2.30
CA CYS A 203 4.56 11.01 1.84
C CYS A 203 4.57 12.51 2.04
N GLN A 204 5.63 13.06 2.61
CA GLN A 204 5.79 14.49 2.86
C GLN A 204 7.24 14.92 2.62
N ARG A 205 7.47 16.21 2.40
CA ARG A 205 8.84 16.72 2.31
C ARG A 205 9.33 17.13 3.69
N ASP A 206 10.51 16.67 4.07
CA ASP A 206 11.18 17.17 5.28
C ASP A 206 11.69 18.61 5.04
N GLN A 207 12.18 19.25 6.11
CA GLN A 207 12.73 20.60 6.05
C GLN A 207 13.93 20.73 5.10
N GLN A 208 14.60 19.62 4.79
CA GLN A 208 15.71 19.54 3.84
C GLN A 208 15.23 19.25 2.39
N GLY A 209 13.92 19.20 2.17
CA GLY A 209 13.30 18.93 0.88
C GLY A 209 13.37 17.47 0.43
N ARG A 210 13.80 16.55 1.29
CA ARG A 210 13.81 15.09 1.00
C ARG A 210 12.42 14.51 1.22
N LEU A 211 12.09 13.49 0.44
CA LEU A 211 10.81 12.80 0.55
C LEU A 211 10.87 11.82 1.74
N ASP A 212 10.14 12.15 2.80
CA ASP A 212 9.85 11.26 3.91
C ASP A 212 8.64 10.39 3.56
N VAL A 213 8.79 9.07 3.68
CA VAL A 213 7.80 8.08 3.24
C VAL A 213 7.41 7.23 4.43
N LYS A 214 6.18 7.41 4.91
CA LYS A 214 5.65 6.65 6.03
C LYS A 214 4.52 5.75 5.57
N GLN A 215 4.72 4.44 5.67
CA GLN A 215 3.60 3.50 5.62
C GLN A 215 2.75 3.72 6.86
N ILE A 216 1.51 4.15 6.68
CA ILE A 216 0.60 4.39 7.81
C ILE A 216 -0.11 3.09 8.19
N THR A 217 -0.54 2.27 7.24
CA THR A 217 -1.19 0.98 7.54
C THR A 217 -0.20 -0.09 7.98
N VAL A 218 -0.67 -1.07 8.72
CA VAL A 218 0.08 -2.30 9.01
C VAL A 218 -0.52 -3.42 8.17
N ASN A 219 0.32 -4.23 7.53
CA ASN A 219 -0.13 -5.37 6.73
C ASN A 219 -0.78 -6.41 7.66
N HIS A 220 -1.97 -6.89 7.30
CA HIS A 220 -2.65 -7.99 7.99
C HIS A 220 -2.40 -9.30 7.25
N ASP A 221 -1.19 -9.84 7.40
CA ASP A 221 -0.75 -11.09 6.79
C ASP A 221 -0.12 -12.02 7.83
N ILE A 222 0.35 -13.18 7.40
CA ILE A 222 1.06 -14.15 8.26
C ILE A 222 2.43 -13.69 8.74
N ASN A 223 3.00 -12.63 8.17
CA ASN A 223 4.30 -12.09 8.61
C ASN A 223 4.12 -11.10 9.77
N ASN A 224 2.88 -10.69 10.07
CA ASN A 224 2.57 -9.82 11.19
C ASN A 224 2.47 -10.59 12.51
N GLU A 225 3.42 -10.33 13.42
CA GLU A 225 3.47 -10.98 14.74
C GLU A 225 2.21 -10.77 15.58
N HIS A 226 1.53 -9.62 15.48
CA HIS A 226 0.28 -9.38 16.21
C HIS A 226 -0.87 -10.26 15.69
N GLU A 227 -0.95 -10.45 14.37
CA GLU A 227 -1.94 -11.33 13.76
C GLU A 227 -1.62 -12.81 14.04
N LEU A 228 -0.36 -13.22 13.99
CA LEU A 228 0.05 -14.57 14.41
C LEU A 228 -0.32 -14.86 15.87
N ASN A 229 -0.07 -13.90 16.77
CA ASN A 229 -0.46 -14.01 18.17
C ASN A 229 -1.99 -14.11 18.33
N ARG A 230 -2.76 -13.36 17.53
CA ARG A 230 -4.23 -13.46 17.50
C ARG A 230 -4.68 -14.86 17.06
N LEU A 231 -4.11 -15.40 15.99
CA LEU A 231 -4.42 -16.74 15.47
C LEU A 231 -4.04 -17.84 16.48
N SER A 232 -2.89 -17.70 17.14
CA SER A 232 -2.45 -18.62 18.21
C SER A 232 -3.45 -18.70 19.36
N ARG A 233 -3.99 -17.55 19.81
CA ARG A 233 -5.03 -17.48 20.86
C ARG A 233 -6.34 -18.16 20.46
N LEU A 234 -6.59 -18.32 19.15
CA LEU A 234 -7.74 -19.07 18.65
C LEU A 234 -7.51 -20.59 18.65
N GLY A 235 -6.32 -21.07 19.05
CA GLY A 235 -5.98 -22.50 19.04
C GLY A 235 -5.44 -23.00 17.70
N LEU A 236 -4.97 -22.10 16.84
CA LEU A 236 -4.27 -22.46 15.61
C LEU A 236 -2.77 -22.66 15.86
N ASN A 237 -2.18 -23.61 15.14
CA ASN A 237 -0.74 -23.84 15.18
C ASN A 237 -0.04 -22.87 14.22
N VAL A 238 0.66 -21.89 14.77
CA VAL A 238 1.39 -20.85 14.02
C VAL A 238 2.49 -21.44 13.13
N GLU A 239 3.23 -22.44 13.61
CA GLU A 239 4.30 -23.08 12.82
C GLU A 239 3.74 -23.70 11.55
N LYS A 240 2.63 -24.43 11.63
CA LYS A 240 1.95 -25.00 10.46
C LYS A 240 1.39 -23.95 9.50
N ILE A 241 0.94 -22.82 10.03
CA ILE A 241 0.47 -21.70 9.19
C ILE A 241 1.64 -21.09 8.42
N MET A 242 2.77 -20.86 9.10
CA MET A 242 3.99 -20.34 8.50
C MET A 242 4.58 -21.31 7.47
N GLU A 243 4.60 -22.62 7.76
CA GLU A 243 5.04 -23.66 6.82
C GLU A 243 4.17 -23.72 5.56
N ARG A 244 2.85 -23.54 5.72
CA ARG A 244 1.92 -23.51 4.59
C ARG A 244 1.99 -22.20 3.80
N GLY A 245 2.36 -21.11 4.45
CA GLY A 245 2.44 -19.78 3.87
C GLY A 245 1.08 -19.13 3.56
N LYS A 246 -0.07 -19.72 3.92
CA LYS A 246 -1.39 -19.17 3.59
C LYS A 246 -2.52 -19.63 4.52
N LEU A 247 -3.51 -18.75 4.71
CA LEU A 247 -4.81 -19.05 5.31
C LEU A 247 -5.84 -19.22 4.19
N GLY A 248 -6.11 -20.47 3.81
CA GLY A 248 -6.96 -20.74 2.64
C GLY A 248 -6.19 -20.53 1.35
N MET A 249 -6.58 -19.54 0.54
CA MET A 249 -5.94 -19.21 -0.75
C MET A 249 -5.00 -18.01 -0.69
N ASN A 250 -5.08 -17.18 0.35
CA ASN A 250 -4.29 -15.95 0.50
C ASN A 250 -3.45 -15.97 1.81
N GLU A 251 -2.42 -15.15 1.89
CA GLU A 251 -1.60 -14.90 3.09
C GLU A 251 -2.28 -13.93 4.07
N CYS A 252 -3.32 -13.22 3.62
CA CYS A 252 -4.09 -12.28 4.42
C CYS A 252 -4.78 -12.94 5.62
N THR A 253 -4.65 -12.29 6.79
CA THR A 253 -5.31 -12.68 8.04
C THR A 253 -6.57 -11.88 8.30
N ARG A 254 -6.82 -10.85 7.47
CA ARG A 254 -8.06 -10.06 7.45
C ARG A 254 -8.47 -9.78 6.01
N CYS A 255 -9.75 -9.95 5.69
CA CYS A 255 -10.34 -9.66 4.38
C CYS A 255 -11.84 -9.42 4.51
N ILE A 256 -12.48 -8.89 3.47
CA ILE A 256 -13.94 -8.84 3.32
C ILE A 256 -14.38 -10.01 2.44
N GLY A 257 -15.49 -10.67 2.80
CA GLY A 257 -16.02 -11.85 2.12
C GLY A 257 -15.28 -13.13 2.47
N ASP A 258 -14.93 -13.93 1.46
CA ASP A 258 -14.22 -15.21 1.59
C ASP A 258 -14.84 -16.17 2.63
N TYR A 259 -15.99 -16.74 2.25
CA TYR A 259 -16.71 -17.70 3.08
C TYR A 259 -15.82 -18.86 3.56
N GLY A 260 -14.86 -19.32 2.74
CA GLY A 260 -14.07 -20.52 3.03
C GLY A 260 -13.15 -20.39 4.25
N VAL A 261 -12.76 -19.18 4.62
CA VAL A 261 -11.92 -18.89 5.80
C VAL A 261 -12.69 -18.20 6.93
N LYS A 262 -13.95 -17.82 6.67
CA LYS A 262 -14.91 -17.27 7.63
C LYS A 262 -16.00 -18.30 7.96
N GLY A 263 -17.25 -18.12 7.58
CA GLY A 263 -18.35 -19.04 7.94
C GLY A 263 -18.09 -20.53 7.65
N GLY A 264 -17.31 -20.84 6.60
CA GLY A 264 -16.91 -22.19 6.20
C GLY A 264 -15.58 -22.69 6.78
N TYR A 265 -14.91 -21.96 7.67
CA TYR A 265 -13.56 -22.29 8.16
C TYR A 265 -13.42 -23.69 8.80
N LYS A 266 -14.52 -24.24 9.31
CA LYS A 266 -14.56 -25.61 9.87
C LYS A 266 -14.39 -26.71 8.82
N GLU A 267 -14.68 -26.40 7.55
CA GLU A 267 -14.44 -27.30 6.40
C GLU A 267 -12.95 -27.34 6.02
N ASN A 268 -12.16 -26.33 6.41
CA ASN A 268 -10.75 -26.22 6.09
C ASN A 268 -9.88 -26.93 7.15
N GLU A 269 -9.14 -27.97 6.75
CA GLU A 269 -8.32 -28.77 7.66
C GLU A 269 -7.31 -27.96 8.47
N ALA A 270 -6.76 -26.88 7.89
CA ALA A 270 -5.80 -26.03 8.58
C ALA A 270 -6.44 -25.08 9.60
N LEU A 271 -7.73 -24.77 9.44
CA LEU A 271 -8.44 -23.74 10.23
C LEU A 271 -9.47 -24.34 11.20
N ARG A 272 -9.88 -25.60 11.01
CA ARG A 272 -10.96 -26.25 11.78
C ARG A 272 -10.78 -26.25 13.30
N SER A 273 -9.54 -26.19 13.79
CA SER A 273 -9.23 -26.15 15.24
C SER A 273 -9.47 -24.79 15.88
N ALA A 274 -9.66 -23.72 15.08
CA ALA A 274 -9.90 -22.38 15.62
C ALA A 274 -11.19 -22.30 16.43
N THR A 275 -11.18 -21.61 17.56
CA THR A 275 -12.35 -21.44 18.45
C THR A 275 -13.41 -20.51 17.86
N SER A 276 -13.01 -19.53 17.05
CA SER A 276 -13.88 -18.63 16.28
C SER A 276 -13.30 -18.42 14.88
N GLU A 277 -13.94 -17.57 14.06
CA GLU A 277 -13.43 -17.22 12.73
C GLU A 277 -11.98 -16.70 12.80
N PRO A 278 -11.03 -17.35 12.10
CA PRO A 278 -9.63 -16.98 12.16
C PRO A 278 -9.31 -15.76 11.28
N VAL A 279 -9.95 -15.65 10.11
CA VAL A 279 -9.86 -14.48 9.24
C VAL A 279 -11.04 -13.57 9.53
N ILE A 280 -10.78 -12.29 9.77
CA ILE A 280 -11.81 -11.31 10.19
C ILE A 280 -11.87 -10.11 9.25
N ALA A 281 -13.01 -9.43 9.15
CA ALA A 281 -13.17 -8.19 8.38
C ALA A 281 -12.98 -6.91 9.22
N ALA A 282 -12.60 -7.05 10.50
CA ALA A 282 -12.46 -5.90 11.39
C ALA A 282 -11.29 -5.01 10.94
N PRO A 283 -11.53 -3.72 10.65
CA PRO A 283 -10.48 -2.82 10.20
C PRO A 283 -9.59 -2.33 11.33
N ASP A 284 -8.31 -2.13 11.01
CA ASP A 284 -7.44 -1.27 11.80
C ASP A 284 -7.57 0.17 11.27
N ILE A 285 -7.90 1.10 12.16
CA ILE A 285 -8.22 2.48 11.79
C ILE A 285 -7.23 3.44 12.42
N ILE A 286 -6.55 4.16 11.56
CA ILE A 286 -5.64 5.25 11.89
C ILE A 286 -6.34 6.54 11.49
N GLY A 287 -6.21 7.61 12.26
CA GLY A 287 -6.80 8.86 11.81
C GLY A 287 -6.89 9.92 12.87
N GLY A 288 -7.45 11.05 12.43
CA GLY A 288 -7.31 12.34 13.09
C GLY A 288 -5.99 13.01 12.73
N ILE A 289 -5.46 12.73 11.53
CA ILE A 289 -4.24 13.38 11.03
C ILE A 289 -4.67 14.68 10.33
N PRO A 290 -4.31 15.87 10.85
CA PRO A 290 -4.69 17.12 10.22
C PRO A 290 -3.98 17.28 8.88
N ILE A 291 -4.74 17.48 7.80
CA ILE A 291 -4.16 17.63 6.45
C ILE A 291 -3.34 18.91 6.33
N SER A 292 -3.68 19.93 7.13
CA SER A 292 -2.93 21.18 7.21
C SER A 292 -1.51 21.01 7.74
N GLU A 293 -1.22 19.93 8.47
CA GLU A 293 0.13 19.64 8.98
C GLU A 293 1.00 18.88 7.96
N ILE A 294 0.42 18.45 6.84
CA ILE A 294 1.13 17.74 5.78
C ILE A 294 1.70 18.76 4.80
N GLU A 295 2.98 19.07 4.93
CA GLU A 295 3.69 20.00 4.06
C GLU A 295 4.21 19.32 2.79
N GLY A 296 3.79 19.83 1.63
CA GLY A 296 4.36 19.39 0.35
C GLY A 296 4.17 17.90 0.05
N GLY A 297 3.08 17.30 0.51
CA GLY A 297 2.90 15.85 0.58
C GLY A 297 1.86 15.26 -0.37
N PHE A 298 1.72 13.94 -0.30
CA PHE A 298 0.68 13.20 -1.01
C PHE A 298 0.38 11.89 -0.27
N LEU A 299 -0.85 11.42 -0.42
CA LEU A 299 -1.31 10.13 0.08
C LEU A 299 -1.33 9.13 -1.07
N VAL A 300 -0.89 7.91 -0.79
CA VAL A 300 -0.90 6.77 -1.71
C VAL A 300 -1.75 5.67 -1.11
N LEU A 301 -2.67 5.10 -1.87
CA LEU A 301 -3.31 3.81 -1.58
C LEU A 301 -2.94 2.84 -2.71
N MET A 302 -2.53 1.62 -2.39
CA MET A 302 -2.10 0.65 -3.40
C MET A 302 -2.43 -0.79 -3.02
N SER A 303 -2.78 -1.60 -4.04
CA SER A 303 -2.90 -3.05 -3.90
C SER A 303 -1.53 -3.70 -3.66
N ASP A 304 -1.53 -4.92 -3.17
CA ASP A 304 -0.34 -5.65 -2.79
C ASP A 304 0.60 -5.93 -3.98
N ASP A 305 0.02 -6.28 -5.12
CA ASP A 305 0.73 -6.56 -6.35
C ASP A 305 1.49 -5.32 -6.88
N VAL A 306 1.13 -4.09 -6.51
CA VAL A 306 1.92 -2.90 -6.89
C VAL A 306 3.34 -2.99 -6.31
N TYR A 307 3.46 -3.26 -5.02
CA TYR A 307 4.76 -3.36 -4.36
C TYR A 307 5.41 -4.73 -4.58
N LYS A 308 4.64 -5.84 -4.56
CA LYS A 308 5.18 -7.19 -4.81
C LYS A 308 5.79 -7.29 -6.22
N SER A 309 5.15 -6.72 -7.23
CA SER A 309 5.71 -6.65 -8.59
C SER A 309 7.07 -5.95 -8.64
N LEU A 310 7.19 -4.83 -7.91
CA LEU A 310 8.40 -4.04 -7.92
C LEU A 310 9.54 -4.72 -7.14
N GLU A 311 9.21 -5.33 -6.00
CA GLU A 311 10.12 -6.15 -5.19
C GLU A 311 10.67 -7.32 -6.02
N GLN A 312 9.80 -8.03 -6.75
CA GLN A 312 10.20 -9.12 -7.65
C GLN A 312 11.05 -8.64 -8.84
N ALA A 313 10.69 -7.49 -9.44
CA ALA A 313 11.36 -6.99 -10.65
C ALA A 313 12.78 -6.47 -10.40
N ASN A 314 12.98 -5.76 -9.28
CA ASN A 314 14.22 -5.06 -8.98
C ASN A 314 15.00 -5.63 -7.78
N ALA A 315 14.48 -6.66 -7.10
CA ALA A 315 15.01 -7.15 -5.83
C ALA A 315 15.19 -6.03 -4.78
N THR A 316 14.36 -4.98 -4.86
CA THR A 316 14.39 -3.86 -3.91
C THR A 316 13.80 -4.31 -2.58
N LYS A 317 14.41 -3.84 -1.48
CA LYS A 317 13.86 -4.02 -0.13
C LYS A 317 13.02 -2.83 0.32
N ASN A 318 12.95 -1.77 -0.49
CA ASN A 318 12.27 -0.52 -0.15
C ASN A 318 11.29 -0.09 -1.25
N ALA A 319 10.38 -1.00 -1.64
CA ALA A 319 9.39 -0.71 -2.67
C ALA A 319 8.54 0.52 -2.35
N ASN A 320 8.18 0.74 -1.08
CA ASN A 320 7.43 1.93 -0.65
C ASN A 320 8.16 3.24 -1.02
N GLY A 321 9.47 3.33 -0.73
CA GLY A 321 10.27 4.50 -1.08
C GLY A 321 10.44 4.67 -2.59
N ASP A 322 10.65 3.57 -3.32
CA ASP A 322 10.80 3.60 -4.77
C ASP A 322 9.50 4.07 -5.46
N ILE A 323 8.34 3.54 -5.05
CA ILE A 323 7.02 3.94 -5.57
C ILE A 323 6.76 5.42 -5.25
N ALA A 324 7.01 5.86 -4.02
CA ALA A 324 6.85 7.25 -3.63
C ALA A 324 7.77 8.19 -4.44
N ALA A 325 9.00 7.77 -4.74
CA ALA A 325 9.91 8.52 -5.59
C ALA A 325 9.41 8.60 -7.04
N MET A 326 8.86 7.52 -7.61
CA MET A 326 8.23 7.54 -8.94
C MET A 326 7.05 8.51 -8.99
N ILE A 327 6.17 8.49 -7.97
CA ILE A 327 5.03 9.40 -7.86
C ILE A 327 5.50 10.84 -7.73
N SER A 328 6.46 11.13 -6.84
CA SER A 328 6.99 12.48 -6.65
C SER A 328 7.62 13.01 -7.94
N HIS A 329 8.39 12.19 -8.67
CA HIS A 329 8.93 12.55 -9.97
C HIS A 329 7.83 12.92 -10.98
N GLU A 330 6.81 12.08 -11.12
CA GLU A 330 5.69 12.34 -12.03
C GLU A 330 4.89 13.60 -11.66
N LEU A 331 4.68 13.86 -10.37
CA LEU A 331 4.06 15.09 -9.88
C LEU A 331 4.88 16.34 -10.25
N LEU A 332 6.21 16.27 -10.14
CA LEU A 332 7.09 17.38 -10.52
C LEU A 332 7.11 17.62 -12.03
N CYS A 333 6.96 16.57 -12.84
CA CYS A 333 6.95 16.67 -14.30
C CYS A 333 5.63 17.21 -14.86
N LYS A 334 4.50 16.98 -14.19
CA LYS A 334 3.16 17.36 -14.68
C LYS A 334 2.59 18.56 -13.95
N SER A 335 1.86 19.41 -14.67
CA SER A 335 1.12 20.54 -14.07
C SER A 335 -0.18 20.14 -13.36
N GLN A 336 -0.65 18.91 -13.60
CA GLN A 336 -1.89 18.36 -13.04
C GLN A 336 -1.64 16.94 -12.56
N ILE A 337 -2.45 16.48 -11.60
CA ILE A 337 -2.31 15.13 -11.04
C ILE A 337 -2.81 14.03 -12.00
N THR A 338 -3.68 14.38 -12.95
CA THR A 338 -4.27 13.43 -13.88
C THR A 338 -3.21 12.66 -14.67
N GLY A 339 -3.30 11.34 -14.66
CA GLY A 339 -2.36 10.43 -15.31
C GLY A 339 -1.01 10.28 -14.61
N VAL A 340 -0.83 10.78 -13.39
CA VAL A 340 0.34 10.49 -12.54
C VAL A 340 0.32 9.03 -12.12
N ALA A 341 -0.79 8.57 -11.54
CA ALA A 341 -0.91 7.21 -11.01
C ALA A 341 -0.77 6.17 -12.14
N GLN A 342 -1.42 6.40 -13.28
CA GLN A 342 -1.31 5.51 -14.44
C GLN A 342 0.13 5.41 -14.96
N LYS A 343 0.89 6.51 -15.02
CA LYS A 343 2.29 6.45 -15.46
C LYS A 343 3.18 5.63 -14.53
N VAL A 344 2.95 5.72 -13.23
CA VAL A 344 3.69 4.91 -12.24
C VAL A 344 3.34 3.43 -12.41
N ILE A 345 2.06 3.11 -12.59
CA ILE A 345 1.58 1.75 -12.87
C ILE A 345 2.18 1.19 -14.16
N ASP A 346 2.20 1.96 -15.25
CA ASP A 346 2.80 1.59 -16.53
C ASP A 346 4.31 1.30 -16.36
N GLN A 347 5.00 2.13 -15.56
CA GLN A 347 6.43 1.95 -15.27
C GLN A 347 6.70 0.67 -14.48
N ILE A 348 5.90 0.37 -13.45
CA ILE A 348 6.02 -0.88 -12.67
C ILE A 348 5.73 -2.08 -13.56
N ALA A 349 4.66 -2.04 -14.38
CA ALA A 349 4.32 -3.08 -15.34
C ALA A 349 5.47 -3.34 -16.34
N TYR A 350 6.09 -2.27 -16.84
CA TYR A 350 7.23 -2.35 -17.73
C TYR A 350 8.46 -2.98 -17.05
N LEU A 351 8.79 -2.55 -15.83
CA LEU A 351 9.91 -3.09 -15.06
C LEU A 351 9.73 -4.59 -14.79
N HIS A 352 8.54 -5.01 -14.40
CA HIS A 352 8.20 -6.41 -14.16
C HIS A 352 8.31 -7.26 -15.44
N ARG A 353 7.74 -6.79 -16.55
CA ARG A 353 7.88 -7.46 -17.86
C ARG A 353 9.35 -7.56 -18.30
N ARG A 354 10.15 -6.53 -18.04
CA ARG A 354 11.59 -6.56 -18.34
C ARG A 354 12.32 -7.58 -17.48
N ALA A 355 11.92 -7.74 -16.21
CA ALA A 355 12.50 -8.72 -15.31
C ALA A 355 12.18 -10.17 -15.73
N PHE A 356 11.02 -10.42 -16.35
CA PHE A 356 10.68 -11.74 -16.90
C PHE A 356 11.71 -12.28 -17.90
N GLY A 357 12.35 -11.38 -18.67
CA GLY A 357 13.44 -11.76 -19.58
C GLY A 357 14.65 -12.40 -18.86
N LYS A 358 14.75 -12.26 -17.54
CA LYS A 358 15.75 -12.89 -16.68
C LYS A 358 15.16 -14.00 -15.81
N ILE A 359 13.89 -13.87 -15.41
CA ILE A 359 13.19 -14.78 -14.50
C ILE A 359 11.91 -15.27 -15.20
N HIS A 360 12.02 -16.40 -15.91
CA HIS A 360 10.96 -16.93 -16.78
C HIS A 360 9.74 -17.53 -16.05
N THR A 361 9.64 -17.35 -14.74
CA THR A 361 8.52 -17.82 -13.91
C THR A 361 7.69 -16.69 -13.31
N LEU A 362 8.01 -15.42 -13.63
CA LEU A 362 7.27 -14.29 -13.09
C LEU A 362 5.86 -14.24 -13.67
N SER A 363 4.89 -13.99 -12.79
CA SER A 363 3.52 -13.63 -13.09
C SER A 363 3.13 -12.50 -12.14
N ARG A 364 2.21 -11.66 -12.59
CA ARG A 364 1.74 -10.51 -11.82
C ARG A 364 0.25 -10.60 -11.60
N GLY A 365 -0.27 -10.24 -10.43
CA GLY A 365 -1.69 -9.97 -10.29
C GLY A 365 -2.08 -8.56 -10.72
N ASP A 366 -3.28 -8.16 -10.33
CA ASP A 366 -3.86 -6.86 -10.65
C ASP A 366 -3.15 -5.76 -9.87
N ILE A 367 -2.80 -4.66 -10.52
CA ILE A 367 -2.16 -3.52 -9.83
C ILE A 367 -3.05 -2.30 -9.88
N THR A 368 -3.28 -1.72 -8.71
CA THR A 368 -4.19 -0.59 -8.52
C THR A 368 -3.55 0.43 -7.59
N LEU A 369 -3.51 1.69 -8.04
CA LEU A 369 -2.85 2.79 -7.33
C LEU A 369 -3.76 4.01 -7.33
N VAL A 370 -4.05 4.55 -6.14
CA VAL A 370 -4.71 5.84 -5.95
C VAL A 370 -3.70 6.82 -5.35
N VAL A 371 -3.54 7.98 -5.97
CA VAL A 371 -2.69 9.07 -5.48
C VAL A 371 -3.56 10.27 -5.20
N ARG A 372 -3.51 10.79 -3.97
CA ARG A 372 -4.15 12.05 -3.56
C ARG A 372 -3.08 13.08 -3.26
N ASN A 373 -2.99 14.13 -4.06
CA ASN A 373 -2.03 15.21 -3.83
C ASN A 373 -2.44 16.04 -2.60
N ILE A 374 -1.51 16.30 -1.68
CA ILE A 374 -1.69 17.12 -0.47
C ILE A 374 -0.65 18.23 -0.49
N ASN A 375 -0.88 19.20 -1.36
CA ASN A 375 0.03 20.34 -1.58
C ASN A 375 1.45 19.95 -2.02
N HIS A 376 1.71 18.73 -2.50
CA HIS A 376 2.97 18.41 -3.16
C HIS A 376 3.11 19.29 -4.41
N PRO A 377 4.28 19.95 -4.58
CA PRO A 377 4.55 20.78 -5.73
C PRO A 377 4.32 20.05 -7.08
N THR A 378 3.69 20.72 -8.03
CA THR A 378 3.41 20.19 -9.38
C THR A 378 4.00 21.05 -10.49
N GLY A 379 4.58 20.40 -11.51
CA GLY A 379 5.15 21.04 -12.71
C GLY A 379 6.46 21.80 -12.46
N THR A 380 7.03 22.44 -13.48
CA THR A 380 8.33 23.14 -13.38
C THR A 380 8.37 24.34 -12.41
N LYS A 381 7.24 24.77 -11.85
CA LYS A 381 7.18 25.76 -10.76
C LYS A 381 7.48 25.13 -9.37
N ALA A 382 7.64 23.81 -9.32
CA ALA A 382 7.79 23.01 -8.11
C ALA A 382 9.20 22.85 -7.59
N LEU A 383 10.20 23.04 -8.46
CA LEU A 383 11.58 23.07 -7.99
C LEU A 383 11.75 24.40 -7.25
N PRO A 384 12.29 24.40 -6.01
CA PRO A 384 12.99 25.58 -5.56
C PRO A 384 13.89 25.99 -6.71
N VAL A 385 14.00 27.28 -6.96
CA VAL A 385 15.14 27.78 -7.72
C VAL A 385 16.34 27.29 -6.91
N LEU A 386 16.86 26.10 -7.25
CA LEU A 386 18.29 25.92 -7.32
C LEU A 386 18.65 27.05 -8.24
N CYS A 387 18.94 28.22 -7.64
CA CYS A 387 19.87 29.11 -8.27
C CYS A 387 20.95 28.12 -8.65
N PRO A 388 21.23 27.92 -9.96
CA PRO A 388 22.56 27.48 -10.26
C PRO A 388 23.38 28.43 -9.40
N VAL A 389 24.24 27.91 -8.53
CA VAL A 389 25.46 28.66 -8.32
C VAL A 389 25.93 28.77 -9.76
N LEU A 390 25.58 29.90 -10.40
CA LEU A 390 26.05 30.23 -11.72
C LEU A 390 27.53 29.97 -11.52
N PRO A 391 28.13 29.03 -12.28
CA PRO A 391 29.57 28.93 -12.24
C PRO A 391 30.01 30.38 -12.42
N ASP A 392 30.78 30.88 -11.44
CA ASP A 392 31.37 32.21 -11.49
C ASP A 392 31.65 32.49 -12.97
N PRO A 393 31.12 33.56 -13.59
CA PRO A 393 31.14 33.72 -15.05
C PRO A 393 32.53 33.59 -15.67
N ALA A 394 33.58 33.53 -14.85
CA ALA A 394 34.95 33.13 -15.19
C ALA A 394 35.21 31.61 -15.41
N GLY A 395 34.27 30.68 -15.16
CA GLY A 395 34.48 29.23 -15.32
C GLY A 395 35.60 28.65 -14.44
N MET A 396 35.91 29.31 -13.32
CA MET A 396 37.03 28.94 -12.47
C MET A 396 36.64 27.80 -11.51
N HIS A 397 37.01 26.58 -11.86
CA HIS A 397 36.98 25.46 -10.93
C HIS A 397 38.29 25.46 -10.11
N PRO A 398 38.26 25.79 -8.81
CA PRO A 398 39.47 25.78 -8.00
C PRO A 398 40.01 24.36 -7.93
N VAL A 399 41.29 24.19 -8.25
CA VAL A 399 41.97 22.92 -8.05
C VAL A 399 41.97 22.58 -6.56
N SER A 400 41.68 21.32 -6.21
CA SER A 400 41.64 20.86 -4.81
C SER A 400 42.98 21.03 -4.09
N VAL A 401 44.07 21.17 -4.86
CA VAL A 401 45.41 21.52 -4.38
C VAL A 401 46.01 22.57 -5.33
N PRO A 402 46.22 23.83 -4.90
CA PRO A 402 46.87 24.86 -5.71
C PRO A 402 48.29 24.47 -6.12
N TYR A 403 48.66 24.72 -7.38
CA TYR A 403 50.01 24.45 -7.86
C TYR A 403 51.01 25.44 -7.26
N THR A 404 51.87 24.97 -6.36
CA THR A 404 53.05 25.74 -5.92
C THR A 404 54.25 25.44 -6.81
N LYS A 405 54.72 26.45 -7.56
CA LYS A 405 56.01 26.40 -8.26
C LYS A 405 57.13 26.60 -7.23
N ARG A 406 57.74 25.51 -6.76
CA ARG A 406 58.96 25.61 -5.92
C ARG A 406 60.12 26.01 -6.84
N ASN A 407 60.59 27.26 -6.72
CA ASN A 407 61.89 27.63 -7.28
C ASN A 407 62.97 26.84 -6.53
N SER A 408 63.82 26.14 -7.28
CA SER A 408 64.84 25.20 -6.77
C SER A 408 65.94 25.83 -5.89
N THR A 409 65.78 27.08 -5.43
CA THR A 409 66.79 27.87 -4.72
C THR A 409 66.52 28.04 -3.23
N GLU A 410 65.37 27.61 -2.69
CA GLU A 410 65.02 27.81 -1.26
C GLU A 410 65.06 26.55 -0.39
N LEU A 411 65.74 25.49 -0.82
CA LEU A 411 66.10 24.36 0.05
C LEU A 411 67.62 24.35 0.28
N ARG A 412 68.12 25.40 0.94
CA ARG A 412 69.43 25.36 1.62
C ARG A 412 69.22 25.63 3.10
N VAL A 413 68.61 24.66 3.79
CA VAL A 413 68.70 24.57 5.24
C VAL A 413 70.17 24.29 5.56
N LYS A 414 70.86 25.25 6.18
CA LYS A 414 72.15 24.99 6.85
C LYS A 414 71.86 24.14 8.09
N GLY A 415 71.93 22.82 7.96
CA GLY A 415 72.19 21.94 9.10
C GLY A 415 73.70 21.77 9.26
N PRO A 416 74.23 21.68 10.50
CA PRO A 416 75.65 21.37 10.71
C PRO A 416 75.88 19.88 10.40
N ASP A 417 77.01 19.62 9.76
CA ASP A 417 77.68 18.32 9.60
C ASP A 417 76.90 17.15 8.98
N ARG A 418 77.16 16.90 7.68
CA ARG A 418 77.32 15.53 7.13
C ARG A 418 78.11 15.54 5.81
N PRO A 419 78.90 14.47 5.53
CA PRO A 419 80.00 14.50 4.58
C PRO A 419 79.55 14.36 3.12
N GLU A 420 80.41 14.85 2.23
CA GLU A 420 80.23 14.88 0.78
C GLU A 420 80.07 13.48 0.16
N GLY A 421 79.07 13.35 -0.71
CA GLY A 421 78.94 12.20 -1.62
C GLY A 421 77.51 11.72 -1.78
N LEU A 422 76.82 12.25 -2.79
CA LEU A 422 75.69 11.68 -3.58
C LEU A 422 74.73 12.81 -4.00
N ASN A 423 74.94 13.34 -5.21
CA ASN A 423 73.99 14.21 -5.89
C ASN A 423 72.77 13.38 -6.32
N GLY A 424 71.70 13.42 -5.52
CA GLY A 424 70.38 12.92 -5.90
C GLY A 424 69.30 13.85 -5.36
N LYS A 425 68.45 14.40 -6.25
CA LYS A 425 67.22 15.09 -5.81
C LYS A 425 66.39 14.10 -4.98
N PRO A 426 65.82 14.48 -3.82
CA PRO A 426 65.01 13.56 -3.04
C PRO A 426 63.83 13.08 -3.91
N PRO A 427 63.52 11.76 -3.92
CA PRO A 427 62.42 11.23 -4.71
C PRO A 427 61.10 11.78 -4.15
N VAL A 428 60.29 12.37 -5.03
CA VAL A 428 58.91 12.75 -4.69
C VAL A 428 58.14 11.47 -4.40
N THR A 429 57.76 11.26 -3.15
CA THR A 429 56.98 10.09 -2.72
C THR A 429 55.50 10.46 -2.78
N LEU A 430 54.79 9.94 -3.77
CA LEU A 430 53.33 10.01 -3.83
C LEU A 430 52.76 8.82 -3.04
N SER A 431 51.86 9.08 -2.11
CA SER A 431 51.12 8.05 -1.41
C SER A 431 49.63 8.30 -1.56
N LEU A 432 48.88 7.25 -1.91
CA LEU A 432 47.43 7.23 -1.95
C LEU A 432 46.98 6.27 -0.86
N VAL A 433 46.12 6.74 0.04
CA VAL A 433 45.57 5.90 1.10
C VAL A 433 44.43 5.08 0.51
N MET A 434 44.63 3.76 0.43
CA MET A 434 43.54 2.84 0.09
C MET A 434 42.73 2.55 1.36
N PRO A 435 41.38 2.60 1.31
CA PRO A 435 40.57 2.22 2.45
C PRO A 435 40.85 0.76 2.81
N HIS A 436 41.25 0.51 4.06
CA HIS A 436 41.43 -0.84 4.57
C HIS A 436 40.06 -1.51 4.76
N PRO A 437 39.87 -2.77 4.34
CA PRO A 437 38.65 -3.50 4.62
C PRO A 437 38.59 -3.82 6.13
N ASN A 438 37.76 -3.10 6.87
CA ASN A 438 37.45 -3.47 8.24
C ASN A 438 36.69 -4.80 8.24
N THR A 439 37.25 -5.78 8.95
CA THR A 439 36.63 -7.05 9.32
C THR A 439 35.31 -6.81 10.02
N ALA A 440 34.20 -7.06 9.32
CA ALA A 440 32.92 -7.29 9.95
C ALA A 440 32.97 -8.64 10.68
N THR A 441 32.87 -8.61 12.00
CA THR A 441 32.59 -9.77 12.84
C THR A 441 31.23 -10.35 12.46
N SER A 442 31.23 -11.49 11.74
CA SER A 442 30.08 -12.37 11.62
C SER A 442 30.32 -13.59 12.53
N GLN A 443 29.40 -13.82 13.48
CA GLN A 443 29.32 -15.09 14.18
C GLN A 443 28.50 -16.06 13.34
N GLY A 444 29.10 -17.20 13.01
CA GLY A 444 28.41 -18.49 12.88
C GLY A 444 28.02 -18.97 11.48
N ALA A 445 28.93 -19.68 10.80
CA ALA A 445 28.61 -20.95 10.09
C ALA A 445 29.90 -21.67 9.62
N THR A 446 30.26 -22.67 10.42
CA THR A 446 30.95 -23.94 10.14
C THR A 446 31.37 -24.36 8.71
N THR A 447 32.66 -24.72 8.60
CA THR A 447 33.22 -25.98 8.03
C THR A 447 33.97 -25.94 6.67
N ARG A 448 35.31 -26.00 6.82
CA ARG A 448 36.37 -26.72 6.04
C ARG A 448 36.53 -26.49 4.52
N SER A 449 37.72 -26.00 4.14
CA SER A 449 38.84 -26.87 3.69
C SER A 449 40.18 -26.12 3.53
N ASN A 450 41.26 -26.89 3.73
CA ASN A 450 42.68 -26.56 3.92
C ASN A 450 43.34 -25.82 2.74
N LEU A 451 44.31 -24.88 2.88
CA LEU A 451 45.64 -24.84 3.53
C LEU A 451 46.76 -25.55 2.74
N LEU A 452 47.81 -24.79 2.35
CA LEU A 452 49.27 -25.08 2.27
C LEU A 452 49.91 -24.01 1.36
N HIS A 453 50.98 -23.24 1.68
CA HIS A 453 52.29 -23.52 2.30
C HIS A 453 52.90 -22.17 2.82
N HIS A 454 53.47 -22.09 4.04
CA HIS A 454 54.92 -22.12 4.41
C HIS A 454 55.78 -20.96 3.86
N MET A 455 56.69 -20.27 4.57
CA MET A 455 57.33 -20.32 5.91
C MET A 455 57.76 -18.89 6.32
N GLY A 456 57.72 -18.49 7.60
CA GLY A 456 58.89 -18.35 8.51
C GLY A 456 59.55 -16.94 8.41
N ARG A 457 60.00 -16.21 9.43
CA ARG A 457 60.19 -16.40 10.88
C ARG A 457 60.47 -15.01 11.52
N SER A 458 59.90 -14.80 12.71
CA SER A 458 60.26 -13.96 13.87
C SER A 458 61.50 -13.02 13.88
N SER A 459 61.27 -11.77 14.33
CA SER A 459 61.98 -10.96 15.37
C SER A 459 61.83 -9.47 15.01
N SER A 460 61.71 -8.47 15.89
CA SER A 460 61.67 -8.31 17.35
C SER A 460 61.02 -6.94 17.60
N SER A 461 60.13 -6.83 18.58
CA SER A 461 59.40 -5.62 18.95
C SER A 461 60.06 -4.90 20.13
N THR A 462 60.33 -3.60 19.98
CA THR A 462 60.30 -2.61 21.07
C THR A 462 59.72 -1.28 20.54
N PRO A 463 59.01 -0.50 21.37
CA PRO A 463 58.05 0.52 20.91
C PRO A 463 58.62 1.94 20.96
N PRO A 464 57.97 2.92 20.31
CA PRO A 464 58.05 4.31 20.75
C PRO A 464 56.68 4.86 21.16
N SER A 465 56.63 5.28 22.43
CA SER A 465 56.05 6.52 22.97
C SER A 465 54.86 7.16 22.26
N ASP A 466 53.70 7.09 22.92
CA ASP A 466 52.56 8.00 22.74
C ASP A 466 52.81 9.29 23.52
N ASP A 467 52.88 10.41 22.80
CA ASP A 467 52.63 11.75 23.32
C ASP A 467 51.68 12.46 22.34
N THR A 468 50.40 12.57 22.70
CA THR A 468 49.62 13.82 22.55
C THR A 468 48.25 13.73 23.25
N PRO A 469 47.83 14.80 23.97
CA PRO A 469 46.55 14.91 24.65
C PRO A 469 45.47 15.37 23.64
N THR A 470 44.19 15.11 23.78
CA THR A 470 43.30 15.74 24.76
C THR A 470 41.92 15.12 24.57
N ASN A 471 41.35 14.51 25.62
CA ASN A 471 39.94 14.13 25.68
C ASN A 471 39.41 14.58 27.04
N ILE A 472 38.44 15.49 27.05
CA ILE A 472 37.74 15.93 28.26
C ILE A 472 36.60 14.94 28.49
N GLY A 473 36.76 14.09 29.49
CA GLY A 473 35.67 13.29 30.07
C GLY A 473 35.07 14.02 31.27
N PHE A 474 33.75 13.93 31.42
CA PHE A 474 33.08 14.09 32.71
C PHE A 474 32.46 12.73 33.09
N GLY A 475 32.84 12.25 34.27
CA GLY A 475 32.34 11.02 34.88
C GLY A 475 31.04 11.20 35.66
N PRO A 476 30.50 10.10 36.20
CA PRO A 476 29.20 10.01 36.86
C PRO A 476 29.30 10.16 38.39
N ASP A 477 28.21 10.57 39.06
CA ASP A 477 27.74 9.91 40.29
C ASP A 477 26.44 10.50 40.90
N ALA A 478 25.76 9.61 41.64
CA ALA A 478 24.80 9.79 42.74
C ALA A 478 23.30 10.03 42.45
N GLY A 479 22.47 9.16 43.06
CA GLY A 479 21.02 9.12 42.98
C GLY A 479 20.26 9.69 44.20
N MET A 480 19.07 9.10 44.46
CA MET A 480 17.94 9.49 45.34
C MET A 480 16.81 10.16 44.53
N GLY A 481 15.51 9.85 44.64
CA GLY A 481 14.73 8.99 45.52
C GLY A 481 13.24 9.14 45.16
N LEU A 482 12.42 8.15 45.53
CA LEU A 482 10.97 8.05 45.30
C LEU A 482 10.14 9.13 46.03
N GLY A 483 8.99 9.49 45.47
CA GLY A 483 7.93 10.26 46.15
C GLY A 483 6.59 10.23 45.40
N VAL A 484 5.61 9.54 45.98
CA VAL A 484 4.20 9.44 45.56
C VAL A 484 3.40 10.57 46.22
N ALA A 485 2.48 11.22 45.49
CA ALA A 485 1.32 11.90 46.10
C ALA A 485 0.14 12.06 45.12
N SER A 486 -1.01 11.54 45.55
CA SER A 486 -2.38 11.75 45.06
C SER A 486 -2.93 13.08 45.59
N MET A 487 -3.89 13.73 44.88
CA MET A 487 -5.05 14.53 45.38
C MET A 487 -5.91 14.97 44.16
N HIS A 488 -7.14 14.49 43.98
CA HIS A 488 -8.45 14.97 44.51
C HIS A 488 -9.02 16.25 43.87
N SER A 489 -10.25 16.09 43.35
CA SER A 489 -11.16 17.06 42.73
C SER A 489 -11.72 18.12 43.69
N PRO A 490 -12.48 19.11 43.17
CA PRO A 490 -13.82 19.32 43.74
C PRO A 490 -14.93 19.58 42.70
N GLU A 491 -16.13 19.13 43.06
CA GLU A 491 -17.44 19.45 42.47
C GLU A 491 -17.96 20.81 42.97
N VAL A 492 -18.81 21.48 42.15
CA VAL A 492 -19.82 22.46 42.60
C VAL A 492 -21.10 22.30 41.77
N SER A 493 -22.23 22.27 42.47
CA SER A 493 -23.63 22.13 42.03
C SER A 493 -24.33 23.48 41.76
N SER A 494 -25.36 23.52 40.90
CA SER A 494 -26.71 24.10 41.18
C SER A 494 -27.63 24.12 39.94
N GLU A 495 -28.94 24.03 40.22
CA GLU A 495 -30.07 23.79 39.32
C GLU A 495 -30.63 25.05 38.61
N ASP A 496 -31.45 24.81 37.56
CA ASP A 496 -32.82 25.34 37.33
C ASP A 496 -33.20 26.32 36.15
N TYR A 497 -34.20 25.86 35.35
CA TYR A 497 -35.25 26.49 34.49
C TYR A 497 -35.00 27.20 33.12
N TYR A 498 -35.39 26.55 31.98
CA TYR A 498 -36.58 26.79 31.11
C TYR A 498 -36.48 26.08 29.73
N GLN A 499 -37.60 25.48 29.27
CA GLN A 499 -37.84 24.79 27.98
C GLN A 499 -37.89 25.74 26.76
N THR A 500 -37.56 25.24 25.54
CA THR A 500 -38.52 24.74 24.51
C THR A 500 -37.84 24.32 23.18
N ASP A 501 -38.33 23.20 22.65
CA ASP A 501 -38.43 22.70 21.27
C ASP A 501 -37.30 21.97 20.49
N SER A 502 -37.70 20.77 20.05
CA SER A 502 -37.20 19.87 18.98
C SER A 502 -35.74 19.41 19.02
N ASN A 503 -35.44 18.49 19.94
CA ASN A 503 -34.29 17.57 19.85
C ASN A 503 -34.77 16.22 20.36
N GLU A 504 -35.23 15.33 19.48
CA GLU A 504 -35.30 13.92 19.87
C GLU A 504 -33.86 13.37 19.92
N PRO A 505 -33.42 12.84 21.08
CA PRO A 505 -32.14 12.17 21.15
C PRO A 505 -32.21 10.89 20.32
N ILE A 506 -31.13 10.61 19.60
CA ILE A 506 -30.91 9.33 18.90
C ILE A 506 -31.13 8.21 19.93
N GLN A 507 -32.28 7.53 19.86
CA GLN A 507 -32.54 6.38 20.73
C GLN A 507 -31.66 5.24 20.27
N LEU A 508 -30.72 4.87 21.15
CA LEU A 508 -29.92 3.68 21.02
C LEU A 508 -30.77 2.49 21.49
N ASP A 509 -30.72 1.38 20.78
CA ASP A 509 -31.33 0.12 21.25
C ASP A 509 -30.59 -0.43 22.48
N ASP A 510 -31.11 -1.52 23.07
CA ASP A 510 -30.54 -2.15 24.26
C ASP A 510 -29.07 -2.64 24.07
N ASP A 511 -28.59 -2.66 22.82
CA ASP A 511 -27.20 -2.98 22.44
C ASP A 511 -26.35 -1.73 22.14
N ASN A 512 -26.85 -0.52 22.44
CA ASN A 512 -26.19 0.75 22.17
C ASN A 512 -26.02 1.07 20.67
N LYS A 513 -26.94 0.63 19.79
CA LYS A 513 -26.91 0.84 18.33
C LYS A 513 -28.01 1.80 17.86
N VAL A 514 -27.72 2.54 16.79
CA VAL A 514 -28.71 3.35 16.05
C VAL A 514 -29.32 2.49 14.95
N ALA A 515 -30.66 2.53 14.80
CA ALA A 515 -31.34 1.83 13.71
C ALA A 515 -30.81 2.28 12.33
N PRO A 516 -30.62 1.34 11.38
CA PRO A 516 -30.17 1.69 10.03
C PRO A 516 -31.17 2.65 9.36
N TYR A 517 -30.66 3.75 8.80
CA TYR A 517 -31.46 4.80 8.17
C TYR A 517 -32.23 4.32 6.92
N VAL A 518 -31.81 3.21 6.31
CA VAL A 518 -32.52 2.57 5.20
C VAL A 518 -32.60 1.06 5.44
N SER A 519 -33.84 0.55 5.49
CA SER A 519 -34.11 -0.88 5.36
C SER A 519 -34.07 -1.26 3.89
N PHE A 520 -33.13 -2.13 3.50
CA PHE A 520 -33.05 -2.65 2.12
C PHE A 520 -34.09 -3.73 1.81
N ALA A 521 -34.92 -4.12 2.79
CA ALA A 521 -36.02 -5.04 2.55
C ALA A 521 -37.13 -4.43 1.65
N SER A 522 -37.17 -3.11 1.51
CA SER A 522 -38.21 -2.38 0.77
C SER A 522 -37.65 -1.37 -0.24
N PHE A 523 -36.54 -1.68 -0.92
CA PHE A 523 -36.16 -0.95 -2.13
C PHE A 523 -37.13 -1.31 -3.27
N ASP A 524 -38.37 -0.84 -3.12
CA ASP A 524 -39.50 -1.11 -4.01
C ASP A 524 -39.54 -0.03 -5.11
N GLU A 525 -39.79 -0.46 -6.34
CA GLU A 525 -39.72 0.34 -7.58
C GLU A 525 -40.58 1.63 -7.53
N GLU A 526 -41.55 1.67 -6.63
CA GLU A 526 -42.49 2.78 -6.46
C GLU A 526 -41.86 4.03 -5.83
N ALA A 527 -40.92 3.86 -4.88
CA ALA A 527 -40.16 4.98 -4.31
C ALA A 527 -39.18 5.57 -5.35
N TRP A 528 -38.64 4.70 -6.20
CA TRP A 528 -37.76 5.07 -7.32
C TRP A 528 -38.51 5.86 -8.41
N MET A 529 -39.75 5.48 -8.72
CA MET A 529 -40.61 6.21 -9.68
C MET A 529 -41.02 7.60 -9.17
N LYS A 530 -41.31 7.74 -7.87
CA LYS A 530 -41.66 9.03 -7.25
C LYS A 530 -40.50 10.03 -7.26
N LEU A 531 -39.26 9.56 -7.04
CA LEU A 531 -38.05 10.40 -7.13
C LEU A 531 -37.74 10.84 -8.57
N ARG A 532 -38.05 9.98 -9.56
CA ARG A 532 -37.86 10.28 -10.98
C ARG A 532 -38.83 11.34 -11.52
N THR A 533 -40.06 11.37 -10.99
CA THR A 533 -41.07 12.38 -11.35
C THR A 533 -40.77 13.73 -10.71
N ALA A 534 -40.41 13.77 -9.41
CA ALA A 534 -40.05 15.01 -8.72
C ALA A 534 -38.84 15.74 -9.34
N ARG A 535 -37.87 15.02 -9.94
CA ARG A 535 -36.70 15.60 -10.63
C ARG A 535 -36.97 16.06 -12.06
N LYS A 536 -38.03 15.58 -12.72
CA LYS A 536 -38.44 16.08 -14.04
C LYS A 536 -39.11 17.45 -13.94
N ASP A 537 -39.88 17.69 -12.88
CA ASP A 537 -40.55 18.96 -12.66
C ASP A 537 -39.57 20.08 -12.29
N SER A 538 -38.49 19.76 -11.57
CA SER A 538 -37.43 20.73 -11.23
C SER A 538 -36.49 21.09 -12.40
N LYS A 539 -36.53 20.34 -13.52
CA LYS A 539 -35.77 20.64 -14.75
C LYS A 539 -36.59 21.40 -15.81
N SER A 540 -37.89 21.65 -15.58
CA SER A 540 -38.73 22.50 -16.47
C SER A 540 -38.82 23.96 -16.02
N ILE A 541 -38.11 24.35 -14.96
CA ILE A 541 -37.96 25.75 -14.55
C ILE A 541 -36.46 26.09 -14.52
N LYS A 542 -35.89 26.31 -15.70
CA LYS A 542 -34.73 27.18 -15.93
C LYS A 542 -34.57 27.43 -17.42
#